data_AF-W4JWH3-F1
#
_entry.id   AF-W4JWH3-F1
#
_cell.length_a   1.000
_cell.length_b   1.000
_cell.length_c   1.000
_cell.angle_alpha   90.00
_cell.angle_beta   90.00
_cell.angle_gamma   90.00
#
_symmetry.space_group_name_H-M   'P 1'
#
loop_
_entity.id
_entity.type
_entity.pdbx_description
1 polymer ?
#
loop_
_entity_poly.entity_id
_entity_poly.type
_entity_poly.pdbx_seq_one_letter_code
_entity_poly.pdbx_strand_id
1 'polypeptide(L)'
;MSKIRKGSVVVVGCGGVGSWAAVMLVRSGVSKIRLIDFDYVTLSSLNRHSTATLADVGTPKVHCVGHALRQMAKFVDVDARVELWRAQDGAALLEGADWVIDAIDNIGTKVELLKYCVEHNIKVFSSMGASTKSDPTRIQIADISDTIYDPLARTVRQRLRAAGIREGVPVVYSTEVPGDVGLLPLPEEQFAKGKVGELATMDDFRVRILPVLGPLPAIFGLNAATYIICELAGKPLERPMPVKHRKKLYDRLWKDLLAREGRIAGRQINNLPFSISDIGVVFEDIALARSIVPPHATCARATLARWDPLRPLSMENVVVFEGKEAERHMREVFGVSPDEKVSFEDGETLEEVAGELEMVDALGGKLTKERTIKRPEEFWGEKVTAVVKARIDEAIRYRKWVV
;
A
#
# COMPACT_ATOMS: atom_id res chain seq x y z
N MET A 1 -11.59 -21.42 -3.62
CA MET A 1 -11.23 -22.56 -2.76
C MET A 1 -10.25 -23.54 -3.40
N SER A 2 -10.55 -24.20 -4.53
CA SER A 2 -9.62 -25.19 -5.14
C SER A 2 -8.20 -24.65 -5.40
N LYS A 3 -8.07 -23.40 -5.90
CA LYS A 3 -6.76 -22.77 -6.09
C LYS A 3 -5.99 -22.58 -4.77
N ILE A 4 -6.63 -22.01 -3.75
CA ILE A 4 -6.05 -21.84 -2.40
C ILE A 4 -5.60 -23.18 -1.82
N ARG A 5 -6.39 -24.24 -2.02
CA ARG A 5 -6.08 -25.60 -1.59
C ARG A 5 -4.81 -26.18 -2.22
N LYS A 6 -4.44 -25.74 -3.41
CA LYS A 6 -3.21 -26.19 -4.07
C LYS A 6 -1.99 -25.35 -3.69
N GLY A 7 -2.21 -24.21 -3.03
CA GLY A 7 -1.15 -23.28 -2.67
C GLY A 7 -0.14 -23.87 -1.69
N SER A 8 1.12 -23.53 -1.91
CA SER A 8 2.30 -23.84 -1.09
C SER A 8 2.92 -22.55 -0.57
N VAL A 9 2.95 -22.39 0.76
CA VAL A 9 3.48 -21.16 1.38
C VAL A 9 4.60 -21.50 2.36
N VAL A 10 5.72 -20.79 2.25
CA VAL A 10 6.83 -20.86 3.22
C VAL A 10 6.74 -19.66 4.15
N VAL A 11 6.80 -19.88 5.46
CA VAL A 11 6.84 -18.82 6.48
C VAL A 11 8.21 -18.83 7.15
N VAL A 12 8.97 -17.75 6.99
CA VAL A 12 10.28 -17.56 7.60
C VAL A 12 10.14 -16.64 8.82
N GLY A 13 10.36 -17.20 10.00
CA GLY A 13 10.08 -16.58 11.30
C GLY A 13 8.68 -16.93 11.82
N CYS A 14 8.62 -17.72 12.88
CA CYS A 14 7.42 -18.16 13.58
C CYS A 14 7.16 -17.34 14.86
N GLY A 15 7.50 -16.06 14.85
CA GLY A 15 7.23 -15.14 15.97
C GLY A 15 5.78 -14.63 16.03
N GLY A 16 5.60 -13.42 16.56
CA GLY A 16 4.28 -12.79 16.69
C GLY A 16 3.61 -12.41 15.36
N VAL A 17 4.32 -12.42 14.24
CA VAL A 17 3.74 -12.18 12.90
C VAL A 17 3.51 -13.49 12.18
N GLY A 18 4.58 -14.26 11.93
CA GLY A 18 4.51 -15.45 11.10
C GLY A 18 3.67 -16.57 11.69
N SER A 19 3.61 -16.73 13.02
CA SER A 19 2.72 -17.74 13.63
C SER A 19 1.24 -17.44 13.34
N TRP A 20 0.81 -16.18 13.45
CA TRP A 20 -0.56 -15.76 13.11
C TRP A 20 -0.85 -15.90 11.60
N ALA A 21 0.13 -15.56 10.76
CA ALA A 21 0.00 -15.76 9.32
C ALA A 21 -0.20 -17.24 8.97
N ALA A 22 0.63 -18.12 9.53
CA ALA A 22 0.55 -19.57 9.32
C ALA A 22 -0.81 -20.14 9.73
N VAL A 23 -1.31 -19.77 10.92
CA VAL A 23 -2.63 -20.18 11.41
C VAL A 23 -3.73 -19.77 10.44
N MET A 24 -3.73 -18.53 9.95
CA MET A 24 -4.80 -18.07 9.08
C MET A 24 -4.70 -18.57 7.63
N LEU A 25 -3.50 -18.82 7.12
CA LEU A 25 -3.32 -19.50 5.83
C LEU A 25 -3.96 -20.89 5.85
N VAL A 26 -3.66 -21.69 6.87
CA VAL A 26 -4.19 -23.06 7.01
C VAL A 26 -5.71 -23.03 7.22
N ARG A 27 -6.21 -22.16 8.11
CA ARG A 27 -7.67 -22.01 8.32
C ARG A 27 -8.41 -21.58 7.06
N SER A 28 -7.77 -20.82 6.18
CA SER A 28 -8.32 -20.36 4.90
C SER A 28 -8.19 -21.38 3.78
N GLY A 29 -7.49 -22.49 4.03
CA GLY A 29 -7.47 -23.64 3.15
C GLY A 29 -6.15 -23.87 2.41
N VAL A 30 -5.06 -23.18 2.75
CA VAL A 30 -3.72 -23.56 2.25
C VAL A 30 -3.39 -24.96 2.78
N SER A 31 -2.96 -25.87 1.91
CA SER A 31 -2.72 -27.27 2.28
C SER A 31 -1.26 -27.60 2.51
N LYS A 32 -0.32 -26.85 1.91
CA LYS A 32 1.11 -27.06 2.10
C LYS A 32 1.72 -25.83 2.75
N ILE A 33 2.33 -26.03 3.91
CA ILE A 33 3.01 -24.96 4.63
C ILE A 33 4.36 -25.44 5.15
N ARG A 34 5.41 -24.68 4.84
CA ARG A 34 6.73 -24.87 5.45
C ARG A 34 6.98 -23.75 6.45
N LEU A 35 7.47 -24.12 7.62
CA LEU A 35 7.80 -23.22 8.71
C LEU A 35 9.31 -23.25 8.93
N ILE A 36 9.97 -22.10 8.90
CA ILE A 36 11.42 -21.98 9.10
C ILE A 36 11.64 -21.00 10.25
N ASP A 37 12.13 -21.51 11.38
CA ASP A 37 12.55 -20.70 12.53
C ASP A 37 13.47 -21.55 13.41
N PHE A 38 14.59 -20.98 13.85
CA PHE A 38 15.56 -21.64 14.73
C PHE A 38 15.27 -21.36 16.21
N ASP A 39 14.40 -20.40 16.51
CA ASP A 39 14.11 -19.98 17.88
C ASP A 39 13.22 -20.97 18.64
N TYR A 40 13.33 -20.87 19.96
CA TYR A 40 12.47 -21.55 20.94
C TYR A 40 11.41 -20.61 21.49
N VAL A 41 10.29 -21.17 21.93
CA VAL A 41 9.25 -20.44 22.66
C VAL A 41 9.81 -20.00 24.01
N THR A 42 9.68 -18.71 24.31
CA THR A 42 10.07 -18.11 25.61
C THR A 42 8.85 -17.56 26.34
N LEU A 43 8.96 -17.29 27.64
CA LEU A 43 7.90 -16.57 28.38
C LEU A 43 7.55 -15.23 27.73
N SER A 44 8.55 -14.51 27.22
CA SER A 44 8.34 -13.24 26.51
C SER A 44 7.68 -13.40 25.13
N SER A 45 7.57 -14.63 24.61
CA SER A 45 6.85 -14.92 23.36
C SER A 45 5.33 -14.97 23.55
N LEU A 46 4.86 -15.34 24.75
CA LEU A 46 3.46 -15.65 25.04
C LEU A 46 2.51 -14.45 24.90
N ASN A 47 3.02 -13.22 24.97
CA ASN A 47 2.19 -12.02 24.81
C ASN A 47 1.72 -11.78 23.36
N ARG A 48 2.30 -12.48 22.37
CA ARG A 48 2.03 -12.22 20.94
C ARG A 48 2.06 -13.45 20.03
N HIS A 49 2.63 -14.57 20.46
CA HIS A 49 2.66 -15.80 19.66
C HIS A 49 1.26 -16.43 19.56
N SER A 50 0.86 -16.89 18.38
CA SER A 50 -0.53 -17.31 18.12
C SER A 50 -0.93 -18.64 18.76
N THR A 51 -0.01 -19.60 18.87
CA THR A 51 -0.32 -20.98 19.30
C THR A 51 0.38 -21.40 20.58
N ALA A 52 1.30 -20.59 21.10
CA ALA A 52 2.15 -21.01 22.21
C ALA A 52 1.43 -20.79 23.54
N THR A 53 1.52 -21.78 24.39
CA THR A 53 1.03 -21.76 25.76
C THR A 53 2.19 -21.83 26.74
N LEU A 54 1.91 -21.72 28.04
CA LEU A 54 2.94 -21.87 29.07
C LEU A 54 3.66 -23.23 29.00
N ALA A 55 2.96 -24.29 28.57
CA ALA A 55 3.52 -25.63 28.43
C ALA A 55 4.51 -25.75 27.26
N ASP A 56 4.45 -24.83 26.28
CA ASP A 56 5.32 -24.86 25.10
C ASP A 56 6.66 -24.16 25.33
N VAL A 57 6.86 -23.48 26.47
CA VAL A 57 8.10 -22.77 26.77
C VAL A 57 9.29 -23.75 26.72
N GLY A 58 10.32 -23.41 25.94
CA GLY A 58 11.48 -24.26 25.70
C GLY A 58 11.33 -25.24 24.53
N THR A 59 10.19 -25.24 23.82
CA THR A 59 10.03 -26.00 22.57
C THR A 59 10.37 -25.15 21.34
N PRO A 60 10.87 -25.73 20.23
CA PRO A 60 11.07 -24.98 18.99
C PRO A 60 9.77 -24.36 18.48
N LYS A 61 9.80 -23.08 18.08
CA LYS A 61 8.60 -22.35 17.64
C LYS A 61 7.90 -23.04 16.46
N VAL A 62 8.68 -23.53 15.48
CA VAL A 62 8.13 -24.26 14.32
C VAL A 62 7.37 -25.54 14.73
N HIS A 63 7.80 -26.22 15.79
CA HIS A 63 7.11 -27.41 16.30
C HIS A 63 5.81 -27.03 17.01
N CYS A 64 5.83 -25.98 17.84
CA CYS A 64 4.64 -25.46 18.50
C CYS A 64 3.56 -25.07 17.48
N VAL A 65 3.92 -24.27 16.47
CA VAL A 65 3.00 -23.88 15.39
C VAL A 65 2.57 -25.12 14.60
N GLY A 66 3.51 -25.95 14.16
CA GLY A 66 3.19 -27.12 13.33
C GLY A 66 2.31 -28.16 14.02
N HIS A 67 2.45 -28.36 15.33
CA HIS A 67 1.55 -29.20 16.12
C HIS A 67 0.13 -28.64 16.11
N ALA A 68 -0.02 -27.36 16.41
CA ALA A 68 -1.31 -26.68 16.42
C ALA A 68 -1.99 -26.70 15.04
N LEU A 69 -1.26 -26.47 13.95
CA LEU A 69 -1.81 -26.51 12.58
C LEU A 69 -2.37 -27.89 12.23
N ARG A 70 -1.66 -28.97 12.56
CA ARG A 70 -2.12 -30.35 12.31
C ARG A 70 -3.37 -30.70 13.11
N GLN A 71 -3.53 -30.14 14.31
CA GLN A 71 -4.76 -30.27 15.10
C GLN A 71 -5.92 -29.46 14.52
N MET A 72 -5.66 -28.25 14.01
CA MET A 72 -6.68 -27.40 13.40
C MET A 72 -7.24 -27.98 12.10
N ALA A 73 -6.40 -28.66 11.32
CA ALA A 73 -6.72 -29.05 9.95
C ALA A 73 -5.99 -30.32 9.52
N LYS A 74 -6.69 -31.46 9.48
CA LYS A 74 -6.09 -32.75 9.09
C LYS A 74 -5.58 -32.83 7.65
N PHE A 75 -6.03 -31.93 6.76
CA PHE A 75 -5.61 -31.90 5.37
C PHE A 75 -4.23 -31.26 5.17
N VAL A 76 -3.69 -30.57 6.19
CA VAL A 76 -2.50 -29.74 6.02
C VAL A 76 -1.25 -30.60 6.10
N ASP A 77 -0.40 -30.46 5.09
CA ASP A 77 0.97 -30.92 5.08
C ASP A 77 1.86 -29.81 5.64
N VAL A 78 2.48 -30.10 6.79
CA VAL A 78 3.32 -29.15 7.52
C VAL A 78 4.75 -29.66 7.53
N ASP A 79 5.65 -28.88 6.95
CA ASP A 79 7.09 -29.09 7.00
C ASP A 79 7.71 -28.10 8.00
N ALA A 80 8.16 -28.58 9.16
CA ALA A 80 8.69 -27.73 10.22
C ALA A 80 10.22 -27.86 10.28
N ARG A 81 10.93 -26.76 9.99
CA ARG A 81 12.41 -26.70 9.92
C ARG A 81 12.95 -25.83 11.03
N VAL A 82 13.66 -26.45 11.98
CA VAL A 82 14.37 -25.75 13.06
C VAL A 82 15.70 -25.23 12.52
N GLU A 83 15.65 -24.25 11.63
CA GLU A 83 16.79 -23.76 10.86
C GLU A 83 16.79 -22.24 10.78
N LEU A 84 17.99 -21.64 10.77
CA LEU A 84 18.16 -20.22 10.49
C LEU A 84 18.27 -20.05 8.98
N TRP A 85 17.46 -19.15 8.41
CA TRP A 85 17.55 -18.82 7.00
C TRP A 85 18.93 -18.26 6.64
N ARG A 86 19.54 -18.82 5.58
CA ARG A 86 20.74 -18.31 4.92
C ARG A 86 20.59 -18.47 3.41
N ALA A 87 21.13 -17.53 2.65
CA ALA A 87 21.00 -17.52 1.18
C ALA A 87 21.52 -18.81 0.52
N GLN A 88 22.57 -19.42 1.07
CA GLN A 88 23.16 -20.68 0.56
C GLN A 88 22.20 -21.88 0.64
N ASP A 89 21.29 -21.89 1.62
CA ASP A 89 20.34 -22.97 1.86
C ASP A 89 19.03 -22.75 1.09
N GLY A 90 18.95 -21.66 0.31
CA GLY A 90 17.71 -21.15 -0.24
C GLY A 90 17.02 -22.05 -1.25
N ALA A 91 17.81 -22.78 -2.03
CA ALA A 91 17.29 -23.71 -3.02
C ALA A 91 16.49 -24.83 -2.35
N ALA A 92 16.96 -25.34 -1.21
CA ALA A 92 16.29 -26.42 -0.47
C ALA A 92 15.13 -25.89 0.39
N LEU A 93 15.36 -24.77 1.09
CA LEU A 93 14.41 -24.24 2.05
C LEU A 93 13.19 -23.58 1.40
N LEU A 94 13.33 -22.96 0.22
CA LEU A 94 12.22 -22.31 -0.49
C LEU A 94 11.67 -23.14 -1.67
N GLU A 95 12.13 -24.38 -1.81
CA GLU A 95 11.71 -25.26 -2.92
C GLU A 95 10.17 -25.41 -2.98
N GLY A 96 9.61 -25.20 -4.18
CA GLY A 96 8.18 -25.40 -4.43
C GLY A 96 7.25 -24.40 -3.74
N ALA A 97 7.77 -23.27 -3.26
CA ALA A 97 6.98 -22.19 -2.69
C ALA A 97 6.25 -21.41 -3.79
N ASP A 98 4.93 -21.29 -3.70
CA ASP A 98 4.17 -20.31 -4.49
C ASP A 98 4.36 -18.89 -3.91
N TRP A 99 4.51 -18.82 -2.59
CA TRP A 99 4.73 -17.59 -1.83
C TRP A 99 5.63 -17.82 -0.62
N VAL A 100 6.42 -16.81 -0.29
CA VAL A 100 7.20 -16.72 0.94
C VAL A 100 6.68 -15.56 1.79
N ILE A 101 6.45 -15.81 3.08
CA ILE A 101 6.24 -14.77 4.09
C ILE A 101 7.54 -14.56 4.84
N ASP A 102 8.04 -13.33 4.77
CA ASP A 102 9.14 -12.86 5.60
C ASP A 102 8.59 -12.19 6.88
N ALA A 103 8.79 -12.87 8.00
CA ALA A 103 8.50 -12.40 9.35
C ALA A 103 9.76 -12.33 10.22
N ILE A 104 10.94 -12.19 9.60
CA ILE A 104 12.24 -12.08 10.28
C ILE A 104 12.37 -10.71 10.98
N ASP A 105 13.04 -10.66 12.12
CA ASP A 105 13.32 -9.43 12.87
C ASP A 105 14.74 -8.86 12.62
N ASN A 106 15.73 -9.72 12.32
CA ASN A 106 17.06 -9.30 11.92
C ASN A 106 17.06 -8.66 10.52
N ILE A 107 17.62 -7.45 10.41
CA ILE A 107 17.61 -6.65 9.17
C ILE A 107 18.49 -7.29 8.08
N GLY A 108 19.65 -7.85 8.45
CA GLY A 108 20.57 -8.51 7.52
C GLY A 108 19.92 -9.71 6.85
N THR A 109 19.49 -10.68 7.65
CA THR A 109 18.83 -11.91 7.19
C THR A 109 17.56 -11.61 6.40
N LYS A 110 16.77 -10.60 6.83
CA LYS A 110 15.60 -10.12 6.08
C LYS A 110 15.97 -9.64 4.69
N VAL A 111 16.96 -8.75 4.57
CA VAL A 111 17.36 -8.21 3.27
C VAL A 111 17.92 -9.30 2.36
N GLU A 112 18.68 -10.26 2.91
CA GLU A 112 19.16 -11.41 2.16
C GLU A 112 18.02 -12.29 1.63
N LEU A 113 17.01 -12.58 2.46
CA LEU A 113 15.80 -13.32 2.01
C LEU A 113 15.09 -12.59 0.88
N LEU A 114 14.79 -11.30 1.06
CA LEU A 114 14.07 -10.51 0.06
C LEU A 114 14.85 -10.42 -1.26
N LYS A 115 16.17 -10.21 -1.17
CA LYS A 115 17.05 -10.21 -2.32
C LYS A 115 17.04 -11.57 -3.04
N TYR A 116 17.22 -12.66 -2.30
CA TYR A 116 17.22 -14.01 -2.85
C TYR A 116 15.92 -14.31 -3.60
N CYS A 117 14.77 -14.00 -2.98
CA CYS A 117 13.46 -14.21 -3.59
C CYS A 117 13.31 -13.42 -4.90
N VAL A 118 13.71 -12.13 -4.93
CA VAL A 118 13.63 -11.31 -6.14
C VAL A 118 14.56 -11.85 -7.24
N GLU A 119 15.80 -12.21 -6.92
CA GLU A 119 16.78 -12.74 -7.89
C GLU A 119 16.34 -14.09 -8.50
N HIS A 120 15.60 -14.90 -7.73
CA HIS A 120 15.12 -16.22 -8.16
C HIS A 120 13.66 -16.23 -8.62
N ASN A 121 13.03 -15.06 -8.77
CA ASN A 121 11.61 -14.91 -9.14
C ASN A 121 10.63 -15.65 -8.22
N ILE A 122 10.97 -15.76 -6.93
CA ILE A 122 10.10 -16.32 -5.89
C ILE A 122 9.26 -15.18 -5.32
N LYS A 123 7.94 -15.34 -5.32
CA LYS A 123 7.04 -14.32 -4.77
C LYS A 123 7.21 -14.22 -3.25
N VAL A 124 7.38 -13.00 -2.75
CA VAL A 124 7.63 -12.76 -1.32
C VAL A 124 6.77 -11.61 -0.81
N PHE A 125 6.24 -11.77 0.41
CA PHE A 125 5.56 -10.73 1.17
C PHE A 125 6.30 -10.50 2.48
N SER A 126 6.59 -9.25 2.82
CA SER A 126 7.42 -8.93 3.99
C SER A 126 6.68 -8.14 5.06
N SER A 127 6.93 -8.49 6.32
CA SER A 127 6.50 -7.70 7.48
C SER A 127 7.57 -6.71 7.89
N MET A 128 7.17 -5.44 8.00
CA MET A 128 7.99 -4.37 8.58
C MET A 128 7.78 -4.27 10.11
N GLY A 129 8.11 -3.14 10.73
CA GLY A 129 8.16 -3.04 12.19
C GLY A 129 6.76 -3.01 12.79
N ALA A 130 6.39 -4.00 13.59
CA ALA A 130 5.14 -3.97 14.38
C ALA A 130 5.35 -3.45 15.82
N SER A 131 6.60 -3.33 16.27
CA SER A 131 6.96 -2.87 17.61
C SER A 131 6.74 -1.36 17.77
N THR A 132 6.63 -0.91 19.03
CA THR A 132 6.50 0.53 19.42
C THR A 132 5.37 1.27 18.70
N LYS A 133 4.30 0.55 18.36
CA LYS A 133 3.11 1.06 17.67
C LYS A 133 1.89 0.75 18.51
N SER A 134 0.83 1.51 18.30
CA SER A 134 -0.41 1.43 19.05
C SER A 134 -1.67 1.56 18.21
N ASP A 135 -1.59 2.16 17.02
CA ASP A 135 -2.75 2.49 16.20
C ASP A 135 -2.95 1.44 15.08
N PRO A 136 -3.91 0.50 15.23
CA PRO A 136 -4.16 -0.51 14.22
C PRO A 136 -4.77 0.07 12.93
N THR A 137 -5.37 1.27 12.98
CA THR A 137 -6.03 1.89 11.81
C THR A 137 -5.01 2.39 10.78
N ARG A 138 -3.73 2.47 11.16
CA ARG A 138 -2.63 2.95 10.33
C ARG A 138 -1.83 1.85 9.64
N ILE A 139 -2.22 0.59 9.84
CA ILE A 139 -1.58 -0.57 9.21
C ILE A 139 -2.06 -0.67 7.76
N GLN A 140 -1.11 -0.75 6.84
CA GLN A 140 -1.38 -0.76 5.40
C GLN A 140 -0.43 -1.72 4.69
N ILE A 141 -0.90 -2.23 3.55
CA ILE A 141 -0.09 -2.99 2.59
C ILE A 141 0.32 -2.04 1.46
N ALA A 142 1.59 -2.01 1.12
CA ALA A 142 2.12 -1.22 0.00
C ALA A 142 3.37 -1.88 -0.58
N ASP A 143 3.88 -1.36 -1.70
CA ASP A 143 5.24 -1.72 -2.13
C ASP A 143 6.28 -1.15 -1.16
N ILE A 144 7.42 -1.83 -1.01
CA ILE A 144 8.52 -1.36 -0.16
C ILE A 144 8.97 0.07 -0.52
N SER A 145 8.90 0.46 -1.80
CA SER A 145 9.28 1.79 -2.30
C SER A 145 8.39 2.92 -1.76
N ASP A 146 7.12 2.63 -1.48
CA ASP A 146 6.08 3.57 -1.05
C ASP A 146 5.97 3.71 0.47
N THR A 147 6.74 2.92 1.23
CA THR A 147 6.68 2.94 2.70
C THR A 147 7.13 4.27 3.31
N ILE A 148 6.38 4.76 4.30
CA ILE A 148 6.66 6.01 5.02
C ILE A 148 6.65 5.78 6.54
N TYR A 149 7.33 6.66 7.28
CA TYR A 149 7.40 6.72 8.75
C TYR A 149 7.96 5.48 9.48
N ASP A 150 8.00 4.31 8.86
CA ASP A 150 8.52 3.08 9.46
C ASP A 150 10.06 3.00 9.39
N PRO A 151 10.77 2.99 10.54
CA PRO A 151 12.24 2.94 10.54
C PRO A 151 12.81 1.64 9.98
N LEU A 152 12.16 0.50 10.23
CA LEU A 152 12.60 -0.79 9.71
C LEU A 152 12.42 -0.81 8.18
N ALA A 153 11.26 -0.38 7.70
CA ALA A 153 11.00 -0.29 6.26
C ALA A 153 12.00 0.64 5.57
N ARG A 154 12.33 1.78 6.18
CA ARG A 154 13.35 2.71 5.66
C ARG A 154 14.71 2.05 5.50
N THR A 155 15.20 1.34 6.52
CA THR A 155 16.52 0.68 6.46
C THR A 155 16.53 -0.47 5.45
N VAL A 156 15.49 -1.30 5.43
CA VAL A 156 15.34 -2.40 4.47
C VAL A 156 15.30 -1.85 3.04
N ARG A 157 14.48 -0.83 2.78
CA ARG A 157 14.39 -0.15 1.48
C ARG A 157 15.72 0.42 1.01
N GLN A 158 16.50 1.04 1.90
CA GLN A 158 17.83 1.57 1.56
C GLN A 158 18.79 0.45 1.15
N ARG A 159 18.83 -0.66 1.89
CA ARG A 159 19.70 -1.80 1.59
C ARG A 159 19.28 -2.52 0.30
N LEU A 160 17.97 -2.70 0.07
CA LEU A 160 17.45 -3.27 -1.18
C LEU A 160 17.80 -2.39 -2.39
N ARG A 161 17.65 -1.06 -2.27
CA ARG A 161 18.05 -0.13 -3.33
C ARG A 161 19.54 -0.19 -3.65
N ALA A 162 20.39 -0.36 -2.63
CA ALA A 162 21.83 -0.56 -2.81
C ALA A 162 22.13 -1.88 -3.54
N ALA A 163 21.30 -2.91 -3.35
CA ALA A 163 21.35 -4.17 -4.08
C ALA A 163 20.65 -4.13 -5.47
N GLY A 164 20.20 -2.96 -5.93
CA GLY A 164 19.56 -2.80 -7.24
C GLY A 164 18.03 -3.02 -7.27
N ILE A 165 17.42 -3.39 -6.13
CA ILE A 165 15.98 -3.66 -6.02
C ILE A 165 15.28 -2.38 -5.57
N ARG A 166 14.49 -1.77 -6.46
CA ARG A 166 13.82 -0.48 -6.19
C ARG A 166 12.36 -0.61 -5.79
N GLU A 167 11.65 -1.61 -6.34
CA GLU A 167 10.22 -1.88 -6.21
C GLU A 167 9.95 -3.38 -6.43
N GLY A 168 8.71 -3.81 -6.28
CA GLY A 168 8.25 -5.18 -6.55
C GLY A 168 8.18 -6.08 -5.32
N VAL A 169 8.35 -5.52 -4.12
CA VAL A 169 8.27 -6.27 -2.86
C VAL A 169 7.09 -5.74 -2.05
N PRO A 170 5.94 -6.45 -2.03
CA PRO A 170 4.80 -6.06 -1.22
C PRO A 170 5.11 -6.26 0.27
N VAL A 171 4.78 -5.26 1.07
CA VAL A 171 5.03 -5.25 2.51
C VAL A 171 3.84 -4.76 3.31
N VAL A 172 3.72 -5.25 4.54
CA VAL A 172 2.84 -4.64 5.56
C VAL A 172 3.67 -3.74 6.47
N TYR A 173 3.22 -2.50 6.65
CA TYR A 173 3.84 -1.52 7.54
C TYR A 173 2.75 -0.67 8.21
N SER A 174 3.17 0.24 9.10
CA SER A 174 2.24 1.23 9.67
C SER A 174 2.74 2.64 9.40
N THR A 175 1.79 3.52 9.10
CA THR A 175 1.97 4.97 8.92
C THR A 175 1.89 5.74 10.25
N GLU A 176 1.84 5.05 11.38
CA GLU A 176 2.04 5.64 12.70
C GLU A 176 3.45 6.25 12.78
N VAL A 177 3.50 7.54 13.12
CA VAL A 177 4.78 8.22 13.33
C VAL A 177 5.41 7.60 14.58
N PRO A 178 6.68 7.15 14.54
CA PRO A 178 7.34 6.60 15.71
C PRO A 178 7.28 7.58 16.88
N GLY A 179 6.72 7.12 18.01
CA GLY A 179 6.65 7.91 19.24
C GLY A 179 7.91 7.76 20.10
N ASP A 180 7.82 8.23 21.34
CA ASP A 180 8.95 8.30 22.29
C ASP A 180 9.27 6.95 22.97
N VAL A 181 8.52 5.90 22.62
CA VAL A 181 8.67 4.57 23.21
C VAL A 181 9.91 3.88 22.62
N GLY A 182 10.93 3.72 23.44
CA GLY A 182 12.23 3.14 23.07
C GLY A 182 12.46 1.70 23.56
N LEU A 183 13.72 1.30 23.49
CA LEU A 183 14.19 0.02 24.03
C LEU A 183 14.09 0.02 25.56
N LEU A 184 13.63 -1.10 26.13
CA LEU A 184 13.62 -1.27 27.58
C LEU A 184 15.06 -1.24 28.13
N PRO A 185 15.27 -0.63 29.32
CA PRO A 185 16.56 -0.65 29.99
C PRO A 185 16.95 -2.10 30.32
N LEU A 186 18.24 -2.42 30.20
CA LEU A 186 18.77 -3.73 30.60
C LEU A 186 18.88 -3.79 32.13
N PRO A 187 18.65 -4.95 32.76
CA PRO A 187 18.97 -5.16 34.17
C PRO A 187 20.46 -4.88 34.44
N GLU A 188 20.78 -4.27 35.59
CA GLU A 188 22.14 -3.86 35.96
C GLU A 188 23.15 -5.03 35.94
N GLU A 189 22.70 -6.25 36.22
CA GLU A 189 23.52 -7.47 36.17
C GLU A 189 24.04 -7.81 34.75
N GLN A 190 23.34 -7.41 33.69
CA GLN A 190 23.79 -7.59 32.31
C GLN A 190 24.76 -6.49 31.88
N PHE A 191 24.70 -5.30 32.49
CA PHE A 191 25.71 -4.25 32.29
C PHE A 191 27.08 -4.65 32.85
N ALA A 192 27.10 -5.43 33.94
CA ALA A 192 28.33 -5.90 34.58
C ALA A 192 29.12 -6.93 33.75
N LYS A 193 28.48 -7.58 32.75
CA LYS A 193 29.09 -8.64 31.93
C LYS A 193 29.81 -8.14 30.66
N GLY A 194 29.96 -6.83 30.48
CA GLY A 194 30.72 -6.23 29.37
C GLY A 194 29.86 -5.44 28.37
N LYS A 195 30.51 -4.86 27.35
CA LYS A 195 29.81 -4.11 26.29
C LYS A 195 28.89 -5.05 25.52
N VAL A 196 27.62 -4.65 25.41
CA VAL A 196 26.47 -5.43 24.91
C VAL A 196 26.68 -6.14 23.56
N GLY A 197 27.68 -5.77 22.76
CA GLY A 197 28.05 -6.46 21.52
C GLY A 197 28.81 -7.78 21.72
N GLU A 198 29.45 -8.01 22.86
CA GLU A 198 30.30 -9.18 23.13
C GLU A 198 29.59 -10.30 23.94
N LEU A 199 28.34 -10.06 24.38
CA LEU A 199 27.54 -11.02 25.15
C LEU A 199 26.61 -11.88 24.29
N ALA A 200 26.57 -11.64 22.99
CA ALA A 200 25.86 -12.48 22.05
C ALA A 200 26.82 -13.58 21.56
N THR A 201 26.42 -14.84 21.68
CA THR A 201 27.16 -15.99 21.14
C THR A 201 27.19 -16.00 19.60
N MET A 202 26.46 -15.08 18.95
CA MET A 202 26.48 -14.81 17.51
C MET A 202 26.34 -13.30 17.26
N ASP A 203 27.02 -12.80 16.23
CA ASP A 203 26.90 -11.40 15.81
C ASP A 203 25.42 -11.01 15.58
N ASP A 204 25.04 -9.82 16.07
CA ASP A 204 23.78 -9.13 15.76
C ASP A 204 22.48 -9.58 16.47
N PHE A 205 22.56 -10.26 17.62
CA PHE A 205 21.37 -10.52 18.46
C PHE A 205 20.98 -9.29 19.29
N ARG A 206 19.74 -8.79 19.13
CA ARG A 206 19.22 -7.67 19.92
C ARG A 206 18.94 -8.11 21.36
N VAL A 207 19.87 -7.81 22.27
CA VAL A 207 19.71 -7.98 23.74
C VAL A 207 18.55 -7.13 24.29
N ARG A 208 18.11 -6.10 23.56
CA ARG A 208 17.05 -5.18 23.98
C ARG A 208 15.74 -5.43 23.23
N ILE A 209 14.68 -5.70 23.99
CA ILE A 209 13.33 -5.93 23.47
C ILE A 209 12.62 -4.59 23.31
N LEU A 210 12.14 -4.29 22.11
CA LEU A 210 11.17 -3.21 21.92
C LEU A 210 9.82 -3.66 22.47
N PRO A 211 9.09 -2.82 23.21
CA PRO A 211 7.75 -3.16 23.66
C PRO A 211 6.82 -3.38 22.47
N VAL A 212 5.97 -4.40 22.58
CA VAL A 212 5.04 -4.82 21.53
C VAL A 212 3.68 -5.11 22.13
N LEU A 213 2.64 -4.45 21.60
CA LEU A 213 1.26 -4.82 21.84
C LEU A 213 0.92 -6.03 20.97
N GLY A 214 0.63 -7.17 21.60
CA GLY A 214 0.37 -8.45 20.92
C GLY A 214 -0.58 -8.40 19.71
N PRO A 215 -1.67 -7.60 19.73
CA PRO A 215 -2.56 -7.47 18.58
C PRO A 215 -1.90 -6.93 17.31
N LEU A 216 -0.88 -6.08 17.38
CA LEU A 216 -0.30 -5.47 16.18
C LEU A 216 0.49 -6.46 15.32
N PRO A 217 1.46 -7.24 15.85
CA PRO A 217 2.07 -8.33 15.09
C PRO A 217 1.05 -9.32 14.52
N ALA A 218 -0.01 -9.62 15.29
CA ALA A 218 -1.09 -10.48 14.81
C ALA A 218 -1.74 -9.86 13.57
N ILE A 219 -2.18 -8.60 13.62
CA ILE A 219 -2.76 -7.89 12.47
C ILE A 219 -1.80 -7.86 11.27
N PHE A 220 -0.49 -7.70 11.48
CA PHE A 220 0.50 -7.78 10.40
C PHE A 220 0.51 -9.18 9.75
N GLY A 221 0.46 -10.24 10.56
CA GLY A 221 0.37 -11.62 10.08
C GLY A 221 -0.94 -11.89 9.33
N LEU A 222 -2.06 -11.35 9.83
CA LEU A 222 -3.37 -11.43 9.17
C LEU A 222 -3.38 -10.73 7.80
N ASN A 223 -2.73 -9.56 7.70
CA ASN A 223 -2.58 -8.84 6.43
C ASN A 223 -1.76 -9.65 5.41
N ALA A 224 -0.63 -10.22 5.84
CA ALA A 224 0.19 -11.08 4.99
C ALA A 224 -0.58 -12.32 4.49
N ALA A 225 -1.30 -13.00 5.39
CA ALA A 225 -2.14 -14.14 5.03
C ALA A 225 -3.23 -13.74 4.02
N THR A 226 -3.95 -12.65 4.29
CA THR A 226 -5.03 -12.15 3.41
C THR A 226 -4.51 -11.82 2.02
N TYR A 227 -3.38 -11.11 1.93
CA TYR A 227 -2.75 -10.77 0.66
C TYR A 227 -2.45 -12.03 -0.17
N ILE A 228 -1.79 -13.03 0.45
CA ILE A 228 -1.40 -14.27 -0.23
C ILE A 228 -2.62 -15.11 -0.60
N ILE A 229 -3.66 -15.18 0.24
CA ILE A 229 -4.90 -15.91 -0.07
C ILE A 229 -5.59 -15.30 -1.31
N CYS A 230 -5.65 -13.98 -1.39
CA CYS A 230 -6.19 -13.24 -2.54
C CYS A 230 -5.40 -13.55 -3.83
N GLU A 231 -4.08 -13.49 -3.76
CA GLU A 231 -3.17 -13.87 -4.86
C GLU A 231 -3.38 -15.32 -5.31
N LEU A 232 -3.36 -16.28 -4.38
CA LEU A 232 -3.59 -17.70 -4.68
C LEU A 232 -4.98 -17.95 -5.26
N ALA A 233 -5.99 -17.19 -4.84
CA ALA A 233 -7.34 -17.29 -5.40
C ALA A 233 -7.42 -16.75 -6.85
N GLY A 234 -6.38 -16.07 -7.34
CA GLY A 234 -6.40 -15.33 -8.61
C GLY A 234 -7.31 -14.10 -8.54
N LYS A 235 -7.46 -13.53 -7.35
CA LYS A 235 -8.15 -12.26 -7.08
C LYS A 235 -7.18 -11.34 -6.34
N PRO A 236 -6.08 -10.93 -7.00
CA PRO A 236 -5.04 -10.13 -6.36
C PRO A 236 -5.64 -8.85 -5.76
N LEU A 237 -4.98 -8.29 -4.76
CA LEU A 237 -5.31 -6.94 -4.32
C LEU A 237 -4.84 -5.96 -5.41
N GLU A 238 -5.72 -5.71 -6.38
CA GLU A 238 -5.39 -4.93 -7.59
C GLU A 238 -4.88 -3.52 -7.26
N ARG A 239 -5.31 -2.98 -6.10
CA ARG A 239 -5.29 -1.56 -5.78
C ARG A 239 -5.14 -1.32 -4.26
N PRO A 240 -3.99 -1.67 -3.63
CA PRO A 240 -3.78 -1.34 -2.23
C PRO A 240 -3.83 0.19 -2.03
N MET A 241 -4.59 0.64 -1.04
CA MET A 241 -4.82 2.07 -0.79
C MET A 241 -3.51 2.81 -0.50
N PRO A 242 -3.14 3.83 -1.30
CA PRO A 242 -1.99 4.67 -0.98
C PRO A 242 -2.38 5.67 0.11
N VAL A 243 -1.97 5.41 1.35
CA VAL A 243 -1.96 6.32 2.52
C VAL A 243 -3.13 7.30 2.56
N LYS A 244 -4.18 6.94 3.31
CA LYS A 244 -5.35 7.79 3.52
C LYS A 244 -5.08 9.04 4.38
N HIS A 245 -5.94 10.05 4.22
CA HIS A 245 -6.05 11.27 5.05
C HIS A 245 -4.93 12.32 4.91
N ARG A 246 -4.46 12.58 3.68
CA ARG A 246 -3.54 13.68 3.38
C ARG A 246 -4.29 15.03 3.28
N LYS A 247 -4.78 15.55 4.41
CA LYS A 247 -5.58 16.80 4.46
C LYS A 247 -4.92 18.00 3.74
N LYS A 248 -3.61 18.20 3.92
CA LYS A 248 -2.85 19.26 3.22
C LYS A 248 -2.81 19.06 1.70
N LEU A 249 -2.74 17.80 1.25
CA LEU A 249 -2.76 17.48 -0.16
C LEU A 249 -4.14 17.73 -0.77
N TYR A 250 -5.22 17.33 -0.09
CA TYR A 250 -6.58 17.56 -0.60
C TYR A 250 -6.92 19.04 -0.64
N ASP A 251 -6.52 19.82 0.37
CA ASP A 251 -6.71 21.27 0.37
C ASP A 251 -5.97 21.94 -0.80
N ARG A 252 -4.74 21.48 -1.09
CA ARG A 252 -4.01 21.92 -2.29
C ARG A 252 -4.76 21.53 -3.57
N LEU A 253 -5.16 20.27 -3.72
CA LEU A 253 -5.88 19.77 -4.89
C LEU A 253 -7.21 20.52 -5.10
N TRP A 254 -7.91 20.82 -4.01
CA TRP A 254 -9.14 21.61 -4.00
C TRP A 254 -8.92 23.01 -4.55
N LYS A 255 -7.94 23.74 -4.01
CA LYS A 255 -7.58 25.09 -4.45
C LYS A 255 -7.11 25.11 -5.91
N ASP A 256 -6.30 24.13 -6.29
CA ASP A 256 -5.80 23.95 -7.65
C ASP A 256 -6.94 23.71 -8.66
N LEU A 257 -7.97 22.94 -8.27
CA LEU A 257 -9.16 22.69 -9.10
C LEU A 257 -10.06 23.94 -9.17
N LEU A 258 -10.26 24.64 -8.04
CA LEU A 258 -11.01 25.90 -7.99
C LEU A 258 -10.43 26.96 -8.93
N ALA A 259 -9.11 27.12 -8.93
CA ALA A 259 -8.42 28.04 -9.83
C ALA A 259 -8.52 27.63 -11.31
N ARG A 260 -8.65 26.33 -11.62
CA ARG A 260 -8.86 25.86 -13.00
C ARG A 260 -10.27 26.14 -13.48
N GLU A 261 -11.27 25.82 -12.67
CA GLU A 261 -12.66 26.11 -13.03
C GLU A 261 -12.93 27.60 -13.14
N GLY A 262 -12.28 28.45 -12.33
CA GLY A 262 -12.36 29.90 -12.49
C GLY A 262 -11.79 30.39 -13.82
N ARG A 263 -10.71 29.78 -14.32
CA ARG A 263 -10.15 30.07 -15.66
C ARG A 263 -11.05 29.59 -16.79
N ILE A 264 -11.66 28.41 -16.64
CA ILE A 264 -12.64 27.90 -17.60
C ILE A 264 -13.84 28.85 -17.65
N ALA A 265 -14.40 29.21 -16.50
CA ALA A 265 -15.57 30.07 -16.36
C ALA A 265 -15.33 31.54 -16.76
N GLY A 266 -14.07 31.99 -16.81
CA GLY A 266 -13.73 33.40 -16.99
C GLY A 266 -14.21 34.29 -15.83
N ARG A 267 -14.61 33.70 -14.69
CA ARG A 267 -15.09 34.39 -13.49
C ARG A 267 -14.59 33.70 -12.24
N GLN A 268 -14.53 34.43 -11.12
CA GLN A 268 -14.13 33.83 -9.86
C GLN A 268 -15.21 32.86 -9.34
N ILE A 269 -14.81 31.61 -9.09
CA ILE A 269 -15.63 30.60 -8.43
C ILE A 269 -15.12 30.49 -6.99
N ASN A 270 -16.03 30.60 -6.03
CA ASN A 270 -15.69 30.56 -4.60
C ASN A 270 -15.86 29.16 -3.98
N ASN A 271 -16.66 28.28 -4.60
CA ASN A 271 -16.91 26.95 -4.10
C ASN A 271 -17.12 25.95 -5.24
N LEU A 272 -16.70 24.70 -5.06
CA LEU A 272 -17.00 23.60 -5.99
C LEU A 272 -18.21 22.80 -5.47
N PRO A 273 -18.87 21.98 -6.30
CA PRO A 273 -20.10 21.28 -5.91
C PRO A 273 -19.89 20.05 -5.00
N PHE A 274 -18.69 19.82 -4.48
CA PHE A 274 -18.38 18.75 -3.52
C PHE A 274 -17.51 19.29 -2.38
N SER A 275 -16.96 18.46 -1.50
CA SER A 275 -16.15 18.89 -0.34
C SER A 275 -14.68 18.51 -0.49
N ILE A 276 -13.82 18.98 0.42
CA ILE A 276 -12.42 18.54 0.49
C ILE A 276 -12.33 17.03 0.78
N SER A 277 -13.28 16.49 1.54
CA SER A 277 -13.35 15.05 1.84
C SER A 277 -13.66 14.24 0.57
N ASP A 278 -14.50 14.77 -0.30
CA ASP A 278 -14.84 14.17 -1.59
C ASP A 278 -13.66 14.13 -2.56
N ILE A 279 -12.76 15.13 -2.48
CA ILE A 279 -11.47 15.07 -3.17
C ILE A 279 -10.62 13.90 -2.66
N GLY A 280 -10.66 13.62 -1.36
CA GLY A 280 -10.01 12.43 -0.79
C GLY A 280 -10.53 11.14 -1.45
N VAL A 281 -11.85 11.01 -1.60
CA VAL A 281 -12.48 9.85 -2.28
C VAL A 281 -12.04 9.77 -3.74
N VAL A 282 -12.13 10.86 -4.49
CA VAL A 282 -11.70 10.90 -5.91
C VAL A 282 -10.22 10.53 -6.05
N PHE A 283 -9.36 11.14 -5.24
CA PHE A 283 -7.92 10.98 -5.37
C PHE A 283 -7.43 9.64 -4.85
N GLU A 284 -7.96 9.15 -3.73
CA GLU A 284 -7.45 7.96 -3.06
C GLU A 284 -8.28 6.72 -3.33
N ASP A 285 -9.61 6.79 -3.24
CA ASP A 285 -10.46 5.61 -3.39
C ASP A 285 -10.69 5.29 -4.88
N ILE A 286 -10.94 6.32 -5.71
CA ILE A 286 -11.25 6.14 -7.14
C ILE A 286 -9.97 6.10 -8.00
N ALA A 287 -9.07 7.08 -7.82
CA ALA A 287 -7.87 7.21 -8.65
C ALA A 287 -6.61 6.58 -8.05
N LEU A 288 -6.62 6.27 -6.75
CA LEU A 288 -5.50 5.63 -6.04
C LEU A 288 -4.17 6.34 -6.25
N ALA A 289 -4.20 7.67 -6.20
CA ALA A 289 -3.06 8.56 -6.40
C ALA A 289 -2.32 8.38 -7.74
N ARG A 290 -2.96 7.78 -8.74
CA ARG A 290 -2.37 7.49 -10.06
C ARG A 290 -3.00 8.34 -11.16
N SER A 291 -2.20 8.63 -12.18
CA SER A 291 -2.70 9.33 -13.36
C SER A 291 -3.73 8.47 -14.10
N ILE A 292 -4.72 9.14 -14.71
CA ILE A 292 -5.64 8.54 -15.67
C ILE A 292 -4.95 8.15 -16.98
N VAL A 293 -3.80 8.75 -17.30
CA VAL A 293 -3.07 8.46 -18.54
C VAL A 293 -2.17 7.22 -18.33
N PRO A 294 -2.22 6.23 -19.24
CA PRO A 294 -1.29 5.10 -19.22
C PRO A 294 0.17 5.59 -19.21
N PRO A 295 1.06 5.00 -18.38
CA PRO A 295 0.93 3.69 -17.71
C PRO A 295 0.27 3.71 -16.32
N HIS A 296 -0.46 4.79 -15.94
CA HIS A 296 -1.07 4.94 -14.61
C HIS A 296 -0.05 4.93 -13.47
N ALA A 297 1.06 5.65 -13.67
CA ALA A 297 2.07 5.85 -12.65
C ALA A 297 1.50 6.62 -11.46
N THR A 298 2.07 6.38 -10.27
CA THR A 298 1.79 7.18 -9.07
C THR A 298 2.23 8.61 -9.33
N CYS A 299 1.33 9.58 -9.14
CA CYS A 299 1.61 10.97 -9.46
C CYS A 299 2.59 11.58 -8.45
N ALA A 300 3.69 12.14 -8.93
CA ALA A 300 4.59 12.94 -8.11
C ALA A 300 3.95 14.31 -7.80
N ARG A 301 3.32 14.93 -8.80
CA ARG A 301 2.54 16.16 -8.66
C ARG A 301 1.10 15.93 -9.13
N ALA A 302 0.35 15.21 -8.32
CA ALA A 302 -1.07 14.99 -8.56
C ALA A 302 -1.84 16.30 -8.77
N THR A 303 -2.70 16.31 -9.80
CA THR A 303 -3.56 17.44 -10.17
C THR A 303 -4.93 16.93 -10.59
N LEU A 304 -6.00 17.60 -10.16
CA LEU A 304 -7.37 17.29 -10.58
C LEU A 304 -7.78 18.21 -11.73
N ALA A 305 -8.52 17.66 -12.70
CA ALA A 305 -9.15 18.42 -13.77
C ALA A 305 -10.50 17.80 -14.13
N ARG A 306 -11.43 18.64 -14.59
CA ARG A 306 -12.69 18.19 -15.19
C ARG A 306 -12.41 17.42 -16.47
N TRP A 307 -13.07 16.28 -16.68
CA TRP A 307 -12.80 15.43 -17.83
C TRP A 307 -13.50 15.91 -19.09
N ASP A 308 -14.82 16.09 -19.02
CA ASP A 308 -15.68 16.46 -20.15
C ASP A 308 -16.14 17.92 -20.02
N PRO A 309 -15.83 18.79 -21.00
CA PRO A 309 -16.27 20.19 -21.01
C PRO A 309 -17.79 20.36 -21.11
N LEU A 310 -18.52 19.38 -21.66
CA LEU A 310 -19.96 19.44 -21.87
C LEU A 310 -20.77 19.12 -20.62
N ARG A 311 -20.10 18.63 -19.57
CA ARG A 311 -20.74 18.23 -18.31
C ARG A 311 -20.27 19.13 -17.17
N PRO A 312 -21.13 19.41 -16.18
CA PRO A 312 -20.72 20.18 -15.01
C PRO A 312 -19.67 19.42 -14.20
N LEU A 313 -19.00 20.13 -13.30
CA LEU A 313 -18.04 19.52 -12.41
C LEU A 313 -18.79 18.62 -11.41
N SER A 314 -18.39 17.35 -11.34
CA SER A 314 -18.94 16.38 -10.41
C SER A 314 -17.90 15.30 -10.13
N MET A 315 -18.13 14.44 -9.14
CA MET A 315 -17.26 13.26 -8.90
C MET A 315 -17.16 12.34 -10.12
N GLU A 316 -18.19 12.32 -10.96
CA GLU A 316 -18.27 11.51 -12.19
C GLU A 316 -17.61 12.20 -13.39
N ASN A 317 -17.19 13.47 -13.23
CA ASN A 317 -16.60 14.26 -14.30
C ASN A 317 -15.30 14.94 -13.86
N VAL A 318 -14.57 14.33 -12.93
CA VAL A 318 -13.26 14.81 -12.46
C VAL A 318 -12.27 13.66 -12.46
N VAL A 319 -11.05 13.92 -12.92
CA VAL A 319 -9.99 12.91 -13.04
C VAL A 319 -8.68 13.41 -12.46
N VAL A 320 -7.81 12.47 -12.08
CA VAL A 320 -6.45 12.73 -11.60
C VAL A 320 -5.45 12.58 -12.75
N PHE A 321 -4.59 13.58 -12.89
CA PHE A 321 -3.48 13.64 -13.84
C PHE A 321 -2.15 13.85 -13.11
N GLU A 322 -1.04 13.55 -13.79
CA GLU A 322 0.25 14.15 -13.47
C GLU A 322 0.25 15.63 -13.89
N GLY A 323 1.01 16.49 -13.22
CA GLY A 323 0.89 17.95 -13.38
C GLY A 323 1.00 18.43 -14.84
N LYS A 324 1.93 17.86 -15.62
CA LYS A 324 2.10 18.22 -17.05
C LYS A 324 0.94 17.75 -17.94
N GLU A 325 0.30 16.65 -17.59
CA GLU A 325 -0.82 16.07 -18.33
C GLU A 325 -2.08 16.90 -18.12
N ALA A 326 -2.30 17.39 -16.90
CA ALA A 326 -3.41 18.29 -16.59
C ALA A 326 -3.33 19.57 -17.43
N GLU A 327 -2.17 20.21 -17.53
CA GLU A 327 -2.00 21.43 -18.34
C GLU A 327 -2.23 21.16 -19.84
N ARG A 328 -1.80 19.98 -20.33
CA ARG A 328 -2.07 19.57 -21.71
C ARG A 328 -3.56 19.37 -21.97
N HIS A 329 -4.28 18.76 -21.02
CA HIS A 329 -5.72 18.59 -21.09
C HIS A 329 -6.46 19.93 -21.13
N MET A 330 -6.10 20.86 -20.24
CA MET A 330 -6.70 22.21 -20.20
C MET A 330 -6.54 22.96 -21.53
N ARG A 331 -5.36 22.85 -22.15
CA ARG A 331 -5.09 23.52 -23.43
C ARG A 331 -5.85 22.90 -24.60
N GLU A 332 -5.77 21.59 -24.74
CA GLU A 332 -6.25 20.91 -25.95
C GLU A 332 -7.75 20.61 -25.91
N VAL A 333 -8.31 20.32 -24.73
CA VAL A 333 -9.73 19.97 -24.56
C VAL A 333 -10.57 21.18 -24.20
N PHE A 334 -10.09 22.05 -23.30
CA PHE A 334 -10.84 23.23 -22.84
C PHE A 334 -10.45 24.53 -23.57
N GLY A 335 -9.38 24.54 -24.37
CA GLY A 335 -8.91 25.74 -25.05
C GLY A 335 -8.34 26.80 -24.10
N VAL A 336 -7.92 26.43 -22.89
CA VAL A 336 -7.45 27.37 -21.85
C VAL A 336 -5.93 27.32 -21.71
N SER A 337 -5.29 28.47 -21.79
CA SER A 337 -3.84 28.58 -21.57
C SER A 337 -3.51 28.63 -20.06
N PRO A 338 -2.37 28.08 -19.60
CA PRO A 338 -1.95 28.19 -18.21
C PRO A 338 -1.82 29.64 -17.71
N ASP A 339 -1.46 30.56 -18.61
CA ASP A 339 -1.19 31.98 -18.32
C ASP A 339 -2.43 32.88 -18.46
N GLU A 340 -3.58 32.32 -18.87
CA GLU A 340 -4.82 33.06 -19.02
C GLU A 340 -5.34 33.48 -17.63
N LYS A 341 -5.28 34.78 -17.33
CA LYS A 341 -5.80 35.33 -16.08
C LYS A 341 -7.32 35.28 -16.09
N VAL A 342 -7.91 35.09 -14.90
CA VAL A 342 -9.36 35.32 -14.71
C VAL A 342 -9.62 36.80 -15.00
N SER A 343 -10.18 37.10 -16.17
CA SER A 343 -10.52 38.45 -16.61
C SER A 343 -11.81 38.92 -15.93
N PHE A 344 -11.80 40.11 -15.35
CA PHE A 344 -12.95 40.69 -14.64
C PHE A 344 -13.77 41.67 -15.48
N GLU A 345 -13.47 41.83 -16.76
CA GLU A 345 -14.11 42.83 -17.62
C GLU A 345 -15.25 42.20 -18.43
N ASP A 346 -16.46 42.71 -18.20
CA ASP A 346 -17.61 42.55 -19.09
C ASP A 346 -17.30 43.30 -20.40
N GLY A 347 -17.11 42.56 -21.50
CA GLY A 347 -17.28 43.15 -22.84
C GLY A 347 -16.11 43.09 -23.84
N GLU A 348 -15.32 42.01 -23.90
CA GLU A 348 -14.54 41.72 -25.11
C GLU A 348 -15.14 40.52 -25.86
N THR A 349 -15.94 40.83 -26.89
CA THR A 349 -16.29 39.91 -27.97
C THR A 349 -15.07 39.70 -28.86
N LEU A 350 -14.48 38.51 -28.79
CA LEU A 350 -13.49 38.03 -29.76
C LEU A 350 -14.21 37.23 -30.85
N GLU A 351 -13.73 37.40 -32.09
CA GLU A 351 -14.35 36.94 -33.33
C GLU A 351 -14.69 35.44 -33.36
N GLU A 352 -15.88 35.16 -33.89
CA GLU A 352 -16.45 33.84 -34.14
C GLU A 352 -15.55 33.00 -35.06
N VAL A 353 -15.10 31.84 -34.56
CA VAL A 353 -14.63 30.74 -35.42
C VAL A 353 -15.18 29.41 -34.91
N ALA A 354 -15.85 28.70 -35.83
CA ALA A 354 -16.82 27.63 -35.64
C ALA A 354 -16.35 26.35 -34.91
N GLY A 355 -17.28 25.80 -34.11
CA GLY A 355 -17.35 24.42 -33.64
C GLY A 355 -18.56 24.20 -32.70
N GLU A 356 -19.60 23.50 -33.16
CA GLU A 356 -20.96 23.38 -32.57
C GLU A 356 -21.09 22.62 -31.22
N LEU A 357 -20.26 22.89 -30.21
CA LEU A 357 -20.38 22.26 -28.89
C LEU A 357 -20.36 23.29 -27.75
N GLU A 358 -21.51 23.45 -27.08
CA GLU A 358 -21.67 24.37 -25.95
C GLU A 358 -21.00 23.80 -24.67
N MET A 359 -19.94 24.45 -24.19
CA MET A 359 -19.31 24.13 -22.90
C MET A 359 -20.15 24.67 -21.73
N VAL A 360 -20.14 23.97 -20.59
CA VAL A 360 -20.76 24.43 -19.33
C VAL A 360 -19.72 24.77 -18.27
N ASP A 361 -20.06 25.64 -17.34
CA ASP A 361 -19.24 25.91 -16.15
C ASP A 361 -19.33 24.76 -15.11
N ALA A 362 -18.60 24.89 -14.00
CA ALA A 362 -18.58 23.89 -12.94
C ALA A 362 -19.97 23.59 -12.33
N LEU A 363 -20.92 24.54 -12.41
CA LEU A 363 -22.27 24.44 -11.85
C LEU A 363 -23.34 24.12 -12.93
N GLY A 364 -22.94 24.00 -14.20
CA GLY A 364 -23.86 23.73 -15.31
C GLY A 364 -24.43 24.98 -15.98
N GLY A 365 -23.94 26.17 -15.63
CA GLY A 365 -24.29 27.41 -16.31
C GLY A 365 -23.61 27.51 -17.69
N LYS A 366 -24.25 28.20 -18.63
CA LYS A 366 -23.65 28.50 -19.93
C LYS A 366 -22.45 29.44 -19.77
N LEU A 367 -21.38 29.15 -20.51
CA LEU A 367 -20.21 30.01 -20.57
C LEU A 367 -20.50 31.23 -21.47
N THR A 368 -19.98 32.38 -21.06
CA THR A 368 -20.06 33.63 -21.82
C THR A 368 -18.98 33.76 -22.89
N LYS A 369 -17.93 32.93 -22.85
CA LYS A 369 -16.85 32.93 -23.84
C LYS A 369 -16.95 31.71 -24.75
N GLU A 370 -17.03 31.94 -26.05
CA GLU A 370 -16.88 30.89 -27.06
C GLU A 370 -15.42 30.49 -27.20
N ARG A 371 -15.16 29.18 -27.24
CA ARG A 371 -13.80 28.61 -27.36
C ARG A 371 -13.84 27.39 -28.25
N THR A 372 -12.75 27.15 -28.97
CA THR A 372 -12.55 25.88 -29.69
C THR A 372 -12.27 24.77 -28.67
N ILE A 373 -13.16 23.79 -28.60
CA ILE A 373 -13.04 22.64 -27.70
C ILE A 373 -12.91 21.34 -28.50
N LYS A 374 -12.27 20.34 -27.90
CA LYS A 374 -12.20 18.98 -28.45
C LYS A 374 -12.87 18.03 -27.49
N ARG A 375 -13.46 16.94 -27.99
CA ARG A 375 -13.91 15.88 -27.08
C ARG A 375 -12.69 15.22 -26.44
N PRO A 376 -12.72 14.88 -25.15
CA PRO A 376 -11.61 14.19 -24.49
C PRO A 376 -11.22 12.89 -25.21
N GLU A 377 -12.21 12.22 -25.81
CA GLU A 377 -12.08 11.01 -26.63
C GLU A 377 -11.23 11.21 -27.88
N GLU A 378 -11.39 12.35 -28.56
CA GLU A 378 -10.65 12.70 -29.78
C GLU A 378 -9.18 12.98 -29.46
N PHE A 379 -8.91 13.52 -28.27
CA PHE A 379 -7.55 13.91 -27.88
C PHE A 379 -6.77 12.77 -27.21
N TRP A 380 -7.36 12.11 -26.22
CA TRP A 380 -6.67 11.07 -25.43
C TRP A 380 -6.82 9.67 -26.02
N GLY A 381 -7.76 9.47 -26.95
CA GLY A 381 -8.04 8.20 -27.59
C GLY A 381 -8.82 7.21 -26.71
N GLU A 382 -9.32 6.15 -27.33
CA GLU A 382 -10.25 5.20 -26.72
C GLU A 382 -9.72 4.51 -25.45
N LYS A 383 -8.40 4.23 -25.39
CA LYS A 383 -7.79 3.55 -24.25
C LYS A 383 -7.95 4.35 -22.96
N VAL A 384 -7.75 5.67 -23.00
CA VAL A 384 -7.88 6.53 -21.82
C VAL A 384 -9.35 6.69 -21.46
N THR A 385 -10.23 6.89 -22.46
CA THR A 385 -11.68 6.99 -22.26
C THR A 385 -12.25 5.74 -21.58
N ALA A 386 -11.81 4.54 -21.97
CA ALA A 386 -12.27 3.30 -21.35
C ALA A 386 -11.94 3.24 -19.85
N VAL A 387 -10.74 3.71 -19.45
CA VAL A 387 -10.33 3.79 -18.05
C VAL A 387 -11.16 4.81 -17.29
N VAL A 388 -11.43 5.99 -17.89
CA VAL A 388 -12.29 7.01 -17.28
C VAL A 388 -13.68 6.44 -17.02
N LYS A 389 -14.29 5.79 -18.02
CA LYS A 389 -15.62 5.17 -17.89
C LYS A 389 -15.65 4.13 -16.76
N ALA A 390 -14.64 3.26 -16.69
CA ALA A 390 -14.54 2.27 -15.62
C ALA A 390 -14.42 2.92 -14.22
N ARG A 391 -13.70 4.04 -14.10
CA ARG A 391 -13.60 4.82 -12.85
C ARG A 391 -14.92 5.50 -12.48
N ILE A 392 -15.65 6.03 -13.46
CA ILE A 392 -16.98 6.61 -13.23
C ILE A 392 -17.94 5.53 -12.71
N ASP A 393 -17.94 4.34 -13.31
CA ASP A 393 -18.76 3.22 -12.85
C ASP A 393 -18.40 2.76 -11.42
N GLU A 394 -17.14 2.91 -11.01
CA GLU A 394 -16.66 2.67 -9.64
C GLU A 394 -17.15 3.77 -8.67
N ALA A 395 -17.06 5.04 -9.07
CA ALA A 395 -17.58 6.17 -8.30
C ALA A 395 -19.10 6.08 -8.06
N ILE A 396 -19.87 5.74 -9.11
CA ILE A 396 -21.32 5.53 -9.03
C ILE A 396 -21.65 4.38 -8.08
N ARG A 397 -20.91 3.27 -8.16
CA ARG A 397 -21.08 2.14 -7.23
C ARG A 397 -20.82 2.59 -5.80
N TYR A 398 -19.74 3.33 -5.54
CA TYR A 398 -19.43 3.85 -4.22
C TYR A 398 -20.57 4.71 -3.64
N ARG A 399 -21.15 5.58 -4.47
CA ARG A 399 -22.25 6.47 -4.06
C ARG A 399 -23.52 5.70 -3.68
N LYS A 400 -23.83 4.59 -4.37
CA LYS A 400 -24.98 3.72 -4.06
C LYS A 400 -24.86 2.98 -2.72
N TRP A 401 -23.67 2.91 -2.12
CA TRP A 401 -23.48 2.32 -0.78
C TRP A 401 -23.60 3.34 0.36
N VAL A 402 -23.62 4.64 0.02
CA VAL A 402 -23.64 5.76 0.99
C VAL A 402 -25.04 6.36 1.14
N VAL A 403 -25.96 6.06 0.21
CA VAL A 403 -27.40 6.37 0.27
C VAL A 403 -28.15 5.12 0.68
#